data_AF-A0A3D4YZF8-F1
#
_entry.id   AF-A0A3D4YZF8-F1
#
_cell.length_a   1.000
_cell.length_b   1.000
_cell.length_c   1.000
_cell.angle_alpha   90.00
_cell.angle_beta   90.00
_cell.angle_gamma   90.00
#
_symmetry.space_group_name_H-M   'P 1'
#
loop_
_entity.id
_entity.type
_entity.pdbx_description
1 polymer ?
#
loop_
_entity_poly.entity_id
_entity_poly.type
_entity_poly.pdbx_seq_one_letter_code
_entity_poly.pdbx_strand_id
1 'polypeptide(L)' 'MKKEYDFSKATRGKFYRQNKIQKTIRIDKEVLDFYQNMAEQNGIPYQTLINLTLKKFMVEDGKLTLKSGS' A
#
# COMPACT_ATOMS: atom_id res chain seq x y z
N MET A 1 2.25 13.90 -17.19
CA MET A 1 3.12 12.70 -17.26
C MET A 1 3.75 12.45 -15.92
N LYS A 2 3.47 11.32 -15.25
CA LYS A 2 4.42 10.67 -14.33
C LYS A 2 3.94 9.28 -13.89
N LYS A 3 4.83 8.32 -14.17
CA LYS A 3 5.07 7.02 -13.54
C LYS A 3 3.90 6.04 -13.54
N GLU A 4 3.71 5.38 -14.70
CA GLU A 4 3.28 3.98 -14.73
C GLU A 4 4.10 3.20 -13.71
N TYR A 5 3.42 2.79 -12.65
CA TYR A 5 3.99 1.94 -11.61
C TYR A 5 3.57 0.52 -11.98
N ASP A 6 4.51 -0.27 -12.50
CA ASP A 6 4.25 -1.64 -12.95
C ASP A 6 4.06 -2.56 -11.73
N PHE A 7 2.80 -2.75 -11.32
CA PHE A 7 2.41 -3.67 -10.23
C PHE A 7 2.40 -5.15 -10.67
N SER A 8 2.82 -5.44 -11.91
CA SER A 8 2.84 -6.79 -12.48
C SER A 8 3.77 -7.75 -11.74
N LYS A 9 4.69 -7.24 -10.91
CA LYS A 9 5.61 -8.04 -10.06
C LYS A 9 5.16 -8.22 -8.61
N ALA A 10 4.00 -7.67 -8.22
CA ALA A 10 3.40 -8.00 -6.93
C ALA A 10 2.83 -9.42 -7.02
N THR A 11 3.72 -10.41 -6.91
CA THR A 11 3.41 -11.83 -6.87
C THR A 11 2.26 -12.04 -5.90
N ARG A 12 1.08 -12.31 -6.44
CA ARG A 12 -0.08 -12.77 -5.68
C ARG A 12 0.38 -14.04 -4.98
N GLY A 13 0.74 -13.91 -3.71
CA GLY A 13 0.75 -15.00 -2.76
C GLY A 13 -0.67 -15.57 -2.70
N LYS A 14 -0.94 -16.49 -3.64
CA LYS A 14 -1.76 -17.67 -3.42
C LYS A 14 -1.44 -18.12 -1.99
N PHE A 15 -2.44 -18.29 -1.14
CA PHE A 15 -2.25 -18.71 0.27
C PHE A 15 -1.82 -17.63 1.27
N TYR A 16 -2.66 -16.62 1.53
CA TYR A 16 -2.71 -16.09 2.90
C TYR A 16 -4.08 -15.55 3.29
N ARG A 17 -4.89 -16.42 3.90
CA ARG A 17 -6.03 -16.01 4.73
C ARG A 17 -5.49 -15.55 6.08
N GLN A 18 -4.83 -14.41 6.12
CA GLN A 18 -4.68 -13.70 7.39
C GLN A 18 -5.99 -13.02 7.69
N ASN A 19 -6.48 -13.20 8.92
CA ASN A 19 -7.59 -12.47 9.49
C ASN A 19 -7.41 -10.97 9.19
N LYS A 20 -8.11 -10.46 8.16
CA LYS A 20 -8.10 -9.03 7.86
C LYS A 20 -8.71 -8.34 9.07
N ILE A 21 -7.87 -7.63 9.82
CA ILE A 21 -8.33 -6.90 10.99
C ILE A 21 -8.98 -5.63 10.47
N GLN A 22 -10.30 -5.50 10.68
CA GLN A 22 -10.99 -4.25 10.39
C GLN A 22 -10.52 -3.20 11.40
N LYS A 23 -9.84 -2.17 10.90
CA LYS A 23 -9.35 -1.04 11.70
C LYS A 23 -9.70 0.25 10.99
N THR A 24 -10.11 1.25 11.77
CA THR A 24 -10.22 2.62 11.30
C THR A 24 -8.85 3.27 11.43
N ILE A 25 -8.26 3.65 10.29
CA ILE A 25 -7.02 4.42 10.24
C ILE A 25 -7.31 5.79 9.66
N ARG A 26 -6.67 6.82 10.19
CA ARG A 26 -6.68 8.15 9.57
C ARG A 26 -5.60 8.16 8.49
N ILE A 27 -5.99 8.57 7.30
CA ILE A 27 -5.10 8.67 6.13
C ILE A 27 -5.23 10.10 5.62
N ASP A 28 -4.11 10.72 5.29
CA ASP A 28 -4.11 12.04 4.67
C ASP A 28 -4.82 12.00 3.31
N LYS A 29 -5.51 13.09 2.99
CA LYS A 29 -6.31 13.20 1.77
C LYS A 29 -5.47 12.94 0.52
N GLU A 30 -4.25 13.48 0.46
CA GLU A 30 -3.33 13.30 -0.66
C GLU A 30 -2.96 11.82 -0.91
N VAL A 31 -2.79 11.05 0.16
CA VAL A 31 -2.46 9.62 0.08
C VAL A 31 -3.67 8.85 -0.44
N LEU A 32 -4.87 9.18 0.06
CA LEU A 32 -6.10 8.55 -0.41
C LEU A 32 -6.36 8.86 -1.89
N ASP A 33 -6.21 10.12 -2.32
CA ASP A 33 -6.36 10.53 -3.71
C ASP A 33 -5.36 9.81 -4.62
N PHE A 34 -4.10 9.66 -4.20
CA PHE A 34 -3.09 8.90 -4.95
C PHE A 34 -3.52 7.45 -5.20
N TYR A 35 -3.99 6.75 -4.16
CA TYR A 35 -4.42 5.35 -4.29
C TYR A 35 -5.76 5.19 -5.02
N GLN A 36 -6.66 6.17 -4.96
CA GLN A 36 -7.90 6.17 -5.74
C GLN A 36 -7.62 6.27 -7.24
N ASN A 37 -6.80 7.24 -7.66
CA ASN A 37 -6.39 7.38 -9.07
C ASN A 37 -5.72 6.11 -9.58
N MET A 38 -4.87 5.49 -8.75
CA MET A 38 -4.20 4.24 -9.08
C MET A 38 -5.17 3.06 -9.17
N ALA A 39 -6.20 3.03 -8.32
CA ALA A 39 -7.24 2.00 -8.34
C ALA A 39 -8.05 2.04 -9.64
N GLU A 40 -8.39 3.24 -10.11
CA GLU A 40 -9.11 3.44 -11.38
C GLU A 40 -8.32 2.92 -12.58
N GLN A 41 -6.99 3.13 -12.59
CA GLN A 41 -6.12 2.69 -13.69
C GLN A 41 -5.87 1.17 -13.70
N ASN A 42 -5.78 0.55 -12.52
CA ASN A 42 -5.36 -0.85 -12.39
C ASN A 42 -6.54 -1.82 -12.16
N GLY A 43 -7.75 -1.31 -11.93
CA GLY A 43 -8.94 -2.12 -11.61
C GLY A 43 -8.85 -2.84 -10.25
N ILE A 44 -7.97 -2.38 -9.36
CA ILE A 44 -7.76 -2.95 -8.02
C ILE A 44 -8.24 -1.93 -6.98
N PRO A 45 -9.06 -2.31 -5.99
CA PRO A 45 -9.52 -1.37 -4.97
C PRO A 45 -8.38 -0.68 -4.23
N TYR A 46 -8.50 0.64 -4.00
CA TYR A 46 -7.48 1.46 -3.32
C TYR A 46 -7.05 0.89 -1.96
N GLN A 47 -7.99 0.31 -1.20
CA GLN A 47 -7.72 -0.36 0.09
C GLN A 47 -6.75 -1.54 -0.06
N THR A 48 -6.87 -2.28 -1.16
CA THR A 48 -5.98 -3.41 -1.46
C THR A 48 -4.59 -2.89 -1.84
N LEU A 49 -4.52 -1.81 -2.62
CA LEU A 49 -3.25 -1.17 -2.99
C LEU A 49 -2.50 -0.64 -1.76
N ILE A 50 -3.18 0.07 -0.86
CA ILE A 50 -2.60 0.56 0.41
C ILE A 50 -1.98 -0.61 1.19
N ASN A 51 -2.75 -1.69 1.37
CA ASN A 51 -2.28 -2.87 2.10
C ASN A 51 -1.10 -3.57 1.40
N LEU A 52 -1.07 -3.62 0.07
CA LEU A 52 0.06 -4.18 -0.68
C LEU A 52 1.33 -3.34 -0.51
N THR A 53 1.20 -2.01 -0.54
CA THR A 53 2.34 -1.12 -0.29
C THR A 53 2.92 -1.32 1.11
N LEU A 54 2.05 -1.39 2.13
CA LEU A 54 2.48 -1.65 3.50
C LEU A 54 3.21 -3.00 3.62
N LYS A 55 2.69 -4.05 2.99
CA LYS A 55 3.36 -5.36 2.95
C LYS A 55 4.70 -5.31 2.25
N LYS A 56 4.82 -4.57 1.14
CA LYS A 56 6.08 -4.39 0.42
C LYS A 56 7.12 -3.70 1.32
N PHE A 57 6.71 -2.64 2.01
CA PHE A 57 7.55 -1.92 2.96
C PHE A 57 8.05 -2.81 4.11
N MET A 58 7.21 -3.74 4.61
CA MET A 58 7.61 -4.73 5.62
C MET A 58 8.66 -5.72 5.09
N VAL A 59 8.54 -6.18 3.85
CA VAL A 59 9.46 -7.16 3.24
C VAL A 59 10.80 -6.51 2.85
N GLU A 60 10.79 -5.23 2.47
CA GLU A 60 12.00 -4.47 2.09
C GLU A 60 12.86 -4.03 3.30
N ASP A 61 12.64 -4.61 4.49
CA ASP A 61 13.33 -4.27 5.76
C ASP A 61 13.32 -2.74 6.00
N GLY A 62 12.12 -2.15 5.82
CA GLY A 62 11.86 -0.73 5.96
C GLY A 62 12.20 -0.22 7.36
N LYS A 63 13.48 0.11 7.58
CA LYS A 63 13.96 0.84 8.74
C LYS A 63 13.26 2.20 8.76
N LEU A 64 12.16 2.27 9.50
CA LEU A 64 11.56 3.53 9.90
C LEU A 64 12.51 4.15 10.93
N THR A 65 13.56 4.85 10.47
CA THR A 65 14.36 5.71 11.35
C THR A 65 13.49 6.89 11.74
N LEU A 66 12.66 6.67 12.76
CA LEU A 66 12.05 7.73 13.53
C LEU A 66 13.20 8.39 14.29
N LYS A 67 13.76 9.47 13.73
CA LYS A 67 14.57 10.38 14.54
C LYS A 67 13.64 10.93 15.60
N SER A 68 13.63 10.29 16.77
CA SER A 68 13.13 10.92 18.00
C SER A 68 14.03 12.12 18.20
N GLY A 69 13.50 13.31 17.92
CA GLY A 69 14.20 14.56 18.17
C GLY A 69 14.60 14.61 19.65
N SER A 70 15.91 14.78 19.88
CA SER A 70 16.43 15.40 21.09
C SER A 70 16.24 16.89 21.01
#